data_AF-A0A8H4U092-F1
#
_entry.id   AF-A0A8H4U092-F1
#
_cell.length_a   1.000
_cell.length_b   1.000
_cell.length_c   1.000
_cell.angle_alpha   90.00
_cell.angle_beta   90.00
_cell.angle_gamma   90.00
#
_symmetry.space_group_name_H-M   'P 1'
#
loop_
_entity.id
_entity.type
_entity.pdbx_description
1 polymer ?
#
loop_
_entity_poly.entity_id
_entity_poly.type
_entity_poly.pdbx_seq_one_letter_code
_entity_poly.pdbx_strand_id
1 'polypeptide(L)'
;MSFANSSLFAAQPAGRYEPFQSLEQVRGVFDHEVNVCLSIGGWGDNSGFDEGVKTRSSREAFARNIASTVNRFSFDCVDIDWEYPGGNGQDYRQVPNSRKTSQAKAFPKLLREIKKFIGDRELSIAVPGLERDMVAYTTSEVPHINESVDFVNVDSQSYHAILNVETMSLTLYQKVMTYDLMNRRDHRTTHHVSIQGAASTIDRYISLGFPVSKLVVGIPFYAKWFTTKKGHTCAQPVGCPTELLEDLEDGSDTGKSGSVTFEAASFAAPPAKLSTTPNNTCGVGTIFKCSEDSCCGGSGWCGSTPAHCGSGCQFSYGKCN
;
A
#
# COMPACT_ATOMS: atom_id res chain seq x y z
N MET A 1 -4.65 5.48 9.85
CA MET A 1 -3.73 4.39 10.27
C MET A 1 -2.33 4.96 10.39
N SER A 2 -1.48 4.40 11.27
CA SER A 2 -0.06 4.71 11.27
C SER A 2 0.74 3.50 10.79
N PHE A 3 1.73 3.72 9.93
CA PHE A 3 2.48 2.65 9.28
C PHE A 3 3.77 2.34 10.01
N ALA A 4 4.05 1.05 10.19
CA ALA A 4 5.28 0.55 10.77
C ALA A 4 5.92 -0.50 9.85
N ASN A 5 7.24 -0.47 9.75
CA ASN A 5 7.97 -1.50 9.03
C ASN A 5 7.92 -2.83 9.80
N SER A 6 7.63 -3.92 9.09
CA SER A 6 7.48 -5.27 9.62
C SER A 6 8.74 -5.76 10.35
N SER A 7 9.94 -5.38 9.90
CA SER A 7 11.21 -5.85 10.47
C SER A 7 11.41 -5.42 11.92
N LEU A 8 10.79 -4.30 12.34
CA LEU A 8 10.81 -3.84 13.73
C LEU A 8 10.28 -4.91 14.69
N PHE A 9 9.28 -5.68 14.26
CA PHE A 9 8.63 -6.69 15.09
C PHE A 9 9.29 -8.07 14.99
N ALA A 10 10.09 -8.31 13.94
CA ALA A 10 10.87 -9.55 13.79
C ALA A 10 12.21 -9.52 14.54
N ALA A 11 12.76 -8.34 14.81
CA ALA A 11 14.05 -8.18 15.47
C ALA A 11 14.08 -8.68 16.93
N GLN A 12 15.26 -9.07 17.39
CA GLN A 12 15.56 -9.42 18.79
C GLN A 12 16.83 -8.68 19.25
N PRO A 13 16.72 -7.69 20.16
CA PRO A 13 15.47 -7.13 20.72
C PRO A 13 14.61 -6.47 19.63
N ALA A 14 13.32 -6.29 19.94
CA ALA A 14 12.40 -5.62 19.03
C ALA A 14 12.91 -4.21 18.66
N GLY A 15 12.71 -3.83 17.40
CA GLY A 15 12.94 -2.46 16.94
C GLY A 15 12.00 -1.47 17.64
N ARG A 16 12.41 -0.20 17.68
CA ARG A 16 11.59 0.85 18.27
C ARG A 16 10.72 1.52 17.21
N TYR A 17 9.41 1.35 17.34
CA TYR A 17 8.43 2.17 16.65
C TYR A 17 8.14 3.44 17.47
N GLU A 18 7.96 4.57 16.79
CA GLU A 18 7.54 5.83 17.37
C GLU A 18 6.59 6.52 16.35
N PRO A 19 5.36 6.88 16.72
CA PRO A 19 4.44 7.53 15.81
C PRO A 19 4.88 8.97 15.53
N PHE A 20 4.66 9.45 14.30
CA PHE A 20 4.97 10.83 13.90
C PHE A 20 4.27 11.89 14.77
N GLN A 21 3.05 11.59 15.19
CA GLN A 21 2.22 12.41 16.08
C GLN A 21 1.62 11.50 17.16
N SER A 22 1.43 12.02 18.38
CA SER A 22 0.85 11.20 19.44
C SER A 22 -0.61 10.83 19.13
N LEU A 23 -1.06 9.66 19.57
CA LEU A 23 -2.44 9.23 19.35
C LEU A 23 -3.45 10.15 20.03
N GLU A 24 -3.08 10.78 21.15
CA GLU A 24 -3.89 11.81 21.81
C GLU A 24 -4.10 13.02 20.90
N GLN A 25 -3.04 13.53 20.27
CA GLN A 25 -3.14 14.65 19.32
C GLN A 25 -3.95 14.26 18.09
N VAL A 26 -3.80 13.02 17.60
CA VAL A 26 -4.60 12.52 16.47
C VAL A 26 -6.07 12.47 16.85
N ARG A 27 -6.42 11.93 18.01
CA ARG A 27 -7.82 11.86 18.47
C ARG A 27 -8.40 13.25 18.73
N GLY A 28 -7.59 14.19 19.23
CA GLY A 28 -8.03 15.56 19.53
C GLY A 28 -8.48 16.41 18.33
N VAL A 29 -8.25 15.97 17.08
CA VAL A 29 -8.73 16.67 15.88
C VAL A 29 -10.04 16.09 15.32
N PHE A 30 -10.61 15.05 15.94
CA PHE A 30 -11.89 14.47 15.54
C PHE A 30 -12.98 14.79 16.57
N ASP A 31 -14.16 15.20 16.09
CA ASP A 31 -15.32 15.54 16.93
C ASP A 31 -16.02 14.30 17.55
N HIS A 32 -15.61 13.11 17.12
CA HIS A 32 -16.15 11.83 17.54
C HIS A 32 -15.02 10.85 17.87
N GLU A 33 -15.35 9.80 18.61
CA GLU A 33 -14.41 8.72 18.89
C GLU A 33 -13.97 8.04 17.59
N VAL A 34 -12.65 7.92 17.40
CA VAL A 34 -12.05 7.29 16.23
C VAL A 34 -11.08 6.21 16.66
N ASN A 35 -11.19 5.05 16.01
CA ASN A 35 -10.22 3.98 16.14
C ASN A 35 -8.95 4.33 15.36
N VAL A 36 -7.80 4.28 16.03
CA VAL A 36 -6.49 4.45 15.41
C VAL A 36 -5.79 3.09 15.37
N CYS A 37 -5.60 2.55 14.16
CA CYS A 37 -4.89 1.29 13.95
C CYS A 37 -3.41 1.47 13.62
N LEU A 38 -2.60 0.54 14.12
CA LEU A 38 -1.22 0.31 13.68
C LEU A 38 -1.24 -0.61 12.46
N SER A 39 -0.91 -0.08 11.28
CA SER A 39 -0.71 -0.85 10.06
C SER A 39 0.75 -1.24 9.93
N ILE A 40 1.00 -2.50 9.58
CA ILE A 40 2.34 -3.08 9.50
C ILE A 40 2.54 -3.63 8.11
N GLY A 41 3.62 -3.22 7.44
CA GLY A 41 3.95 -3.68 6.10
C GLY A 41 3.80 -2.61 5.02
N GLY A 42 3.16 -3.00 3.92
CA GLY A 42 3.04 -2.29 2.66
C GLY A 42 3.94 -2.86 1.56
N TRP A 43 3.71 -2.42 0.33
CA TRP A 43 4.45 -2.84 -0.85
C TRP A 43 5.98 -2.78 -0.68
N GLY A 44 6.62 -3.95 -0.82
CA GLY A 44 8.07 -4.12 -0.70
C GLY A 44 8.57 -4.48 0.71
N ASP A 45 7.74 -4.36 1.74
CA ASP A 45 8.11 -4.70 3.12
C ASP A 45 7.90 -6.19 3.44
N ASN A 46 8.79 -7.04 2.93
CA ASN A 46 8.68 -8.49 3.09
C ASN A 46 9.49 -9.05 4.27
N SER A 47 10.62 -8.41 4.60
CA SER A 47 11.64 -9.01 5.45
C SER A 47 11.14 -9.43 6.84
N GLY A 48 10.36 -8.58 7.52
CA GLY A 48 9.84 -8.89 8.84
C GLY A 48 8.76 -9.97 8.81
N PHE A 49 7.92 -9.99 7.79
CA PHE A 49 6.93 -11.06 7.62
C PHE A 49 7.60 -12.40 7.31
N ASP A 50 8.60 -12.41 6.42
CA ASP A 50 9.36 -13.60 6.08
C ASP A 50 10.01 -14.22 7.33
N GLU A 51 10.64 -13.43 8.19
CA GLU A 51 11.14 -13.91 9.50
C GLU A 51 10.01 -14.32 10.45
N GLY A 52 8.97 -13.49 10.52
CA GLY A 52 7.82 -13.66 11.40
C GLY A 52 7.13 -15.01 11.19
N VAL A 53 7.01 -15.49 9.95
CA VAL A 53 6.31 -16.76 9.67
C VAL A 53 7.15 -18.03 9.80
N LYS A 54 8.49 -17.93 9.82
CA LYS A 54 9.41 -19.10 9.71
C LYS A 54 9.14 -20.22 10.70
N THR A 55 8.96 -19.89 11.96
CA THR A 55 8.82 -20.87 13.05
C THR A 55 7.71 -20.47 13.99
N ARG A 56 7.30 -21.38 14.87
CA ARG A 56 6.35 -21.03 15.94
C ARG A 56 6.91 -19.94 16.84
N SER A 57 8.16 -20.07 17.26
CA SER A 57 8.82 -19.11 18.15
C SER A 57 8.97 -17.74 17.51
N SER A 58 9.28 -17.68 16.20
CA SER A 58 9.35 -16.39 15.49
C SER A 58 7.97 -15.73 15.34
N ARG A 59 6.90 -16.50 15.07
CA ARG A 59 5.52 -15.99 15.04
C ARG A 59 5.08 -15.42 16.40
N GLU A 60 5.32 -16.17 17.48
CA GLU A 60 4.98 -15.74 18.84
C GLU A 60 5.77 -14.48 19.23
N ALA A 61 7.06 -14.41 18.90
CA ALA A 61 7.88 -13.24 19.16
C ALA A 61 7.40 -12.01 18.38
N PHE A 62 7.08 -12.18 17.09
CA PHE A 62 6.55 -11.13 16.23
C PHE A 62 5.23 -10.58 16.77
N ALA A 63 4.27 -11.45 17.06
CA ALA A 63 2.97 -11.09 17.63
C ALA A 63 3.09 -10.37 18.98
N ARG A 64 3.96 -10.87 19.88
CA ARG A 64 4.22 -10.23 21.17
C ARG A 64 4.82 -8.84 21.03
N ASN A 65 5.75 -8.66 20.08
CA ASN A 65 6.39 -7.37 19.82
C ASN A 65 5.37 -6.35 19.27
N ILE A 66 4.44 -6.79 18.41
CA ILE A 66 3.31 -5.96 17.95
C ILE A 66 2.44 -5.55 19.15
N ALA A 67 2.00 -6.51 19.96
CA ALA A 67 1.14 -6.22 21.11
C ALA A 67 1.80 -5.28 22.13
N SER A 68 3.11 -5.39 22.33
CA SER A 68 3.88 -4.46 23.17
C SER A 68 3.76 -3.02 22.65
N THR A 69 3.93 -2.81 21.34
CA THR A 69 3.80 -1.50 20.69
C THR A 69 2.37 -0.98 20.76
N VAL A 70 1.39 -1.85 20.45
CA VAL A 70 -0.05 -1.53 20.53
C VAL A 70 -0.43 -1.06 21.93
N ASN A 71 0.01 -1.77 22.98
CA ASN A 71 -0.25 -1.40 24.37
C ASN A 71 0.48 -0.11 24.77
N ARG A 72 1.74 0.05 24.37
CA ARG A 72 2.56 1.23 24.72
C ARG A 72 1.94 2.53 24.22
N PHE A 73 1.41 2.52 22.99
CA PHE A 73 0.84 3.72 22.37
C PHE A 73 -0.69 3.78 22.45
N SER A 74 -1.34 2.75 22.99
CA SER A 74 -2.81 2.63 23.07
C SER A 74 -3.49 2.68 21.70
N PHE A 75 -2.97 1.92 20.74
CA PHE A 75 -3.66 1.64 19.47
C PHE A 75 -4.89 0.76 19.73
N ASP A 76 -5.95 1.00 18.97
CA ASP A 76 -7.25 0.32 19.10
C ASP A 76 -7.28 -0.99 18.31
N CYS A 77 -6.46 -1.07 17.27
CA CYS A 77 -6.49 -2.12 16.26
C CYS A 77 -5.13 -2.32 15.60
N VAL A 78 -4.97 -3.49 14.97
CA VAL A 78 -3.81 -3.83 14.14
C VAL A 78 -4.29 -4.14 12.73
N ASP A 79 -3.50 -3.72 11.76
CA ASP A 79 -3.66 -4.04 10.36
C ASP A 79 -2.39 -4.68 9.82
N ILE A 80 -2.53 -5.78 9.09
CA ILE A 80 -1.41 -6.47 8.44
C ILE A 80 -1.52 -6.29 6.94
N ASP A 81 -0.58 -5.54 6.40
CA ASP A 81 -0.46 -5.21 4.98
C ASP A 81 0.74 -5.96 4.38
N TRP A 82 0.61 -7.27 4.19
CA TRP A 82 1.68 -8.07 3.58
C TRP A 82 1.40 -8.30 2.09
N GLU A 83 2.29 -7.77 1.24
CA GLU A 83 2.15 -7.78 -0.22
C GLU A 83 3.25 -8.61 -0.94
N TYR A 84 3.07 -9.91 -1.19
CA TYR A 84 1.97 -10.76 -0.76
C TYR A 84 2.48 -12.09 -0.18
N PRO A 85 1.80 -12.66 0.83
CA PRO A 85 2.11 -13.99 1.31
C PRO A 85 1.99 -15.00 0.17
N GLY A 86 3.04 -15.79 -0.04
CA GLY A 86 3.08 -16.82 -1.08
C GLY A 86 3.69 -16.37 -2.41
N GLY A 87 3.88 -15.07 -2.62
CA GLY A 87 4.61 -14.54 -3.77
C GLY A 87 3.89 -13.44 -4.55
N ASN A 88 4.40 -13.14 -5.74
CA ASN A 88 3.94 -12.02 -6.58
C ASN A 88 4.00 -10.62 -5.93
N GLY A 89 4.74 -10.45 -4.84
CA GLY A 89 5.04 -9.15 -4.25
C GLY A 89 6.02 -8.32 -5.09
N GLN A 90 6.57 -7.26 -4.49
CA GLN A 90 7.55 -6.40 -5.15
C GLN A 90 8.76 -7.16 -5.68
N ASP A 91 9.16 -8.24 -4.99
CA ASP A 91 10.36 -9.02 -5.25
C ASP A 91 10.17 -10.19 -6.23
N TYR A 92 9.02 -10.28 -6.92
CA TYR A 92 8.62 -11.46 -7.68
C TYR A 92 9.58 -11.88 -8.81
N ARG A 93 10.39 -10.95 -9.33
CA ARG A 93 11.46 -11.25 -10.31
C ARG A 93 12.76 -11.73 -9.65
N GLN A 94 12.98 -11.39 -8.38
CA GLN A 94 14.15 -11.83 -7.60
C GLN A 94 13.88 -13.18 -6.92
N VAL A 95 12.69 -13.35 -6.36
CA VAL A 95 12.32 -14.49 -5.53
C VAL A 95 11.09 -15.17 -6.15
N PRO A 96 11.28 -16.33 -6.79
CA PRO A 96 10.17 -17.04 -7.41
C PRO A 96 9.21 -17.59 -6.35
N ASN A 97 7.91 -17.64 -6.67
CA ASN A 97 6.85 -18.12 -5.77
C ASN A 97 7.10 -19.54 -5.24
N SER A 98 7.84 -20.38 -5.98
CA SER A 98 8.24 -21.72 -5.54
C SER A 98 9.03 -21.73 -4.23
N ARG A 99 9.75 -20.64 -3.91
CA ARG A 99 10.48 -20.46 -2.65
C ARG A 99 9.60 -19.93 -1.50
N LYS A 100 8.37 -19.50 -1.78
CA LYS A 100 7.44 -18.87 -0.84
C LYS A 100 6.20 -19.72 -0.54
N THR A 101 6.10 -20.94 -1.09
CA THR A 101 4.92 -21.81 -0.99
C THR A 101 4.45 -22.09 0.45
N SER A 102 5.36 -22.13 1.42
CA SER A 102 5.01 -22.34 2.84
C SER A 102 4.27 -21.15 3.47
N GLN A 103 4.42 -19.94 2.91
CA GLN A 103 3.85 -18.71 3.46
C GLN A 103 2.32 -18.73 3.44
N ALA A 104 1.70 -19.31 2.41
CA ALA A 104 0.25 -19.45 2.32
C ALA A 104 -0.36 -20.14 3.56
N LYS A 105 0.29 -21.21 4.04
CA LYS A 105 -0.12 -21.95 5.25
C LYS A 105 0.38 -21.33 6.55
N ALA A 106 1.39 -20.48 6.48
CA ALA A 106 2.00 -19.86 7.66
C ALA A 106 1.32 -18.53 8.01
N PHE A 107 0.77 -17.83 7.03
CA PHE A 107 0.09 -16.55 7.20
C PHE A 107 -1.13 -16.64 8.14
N PRO A 108 -2.08 -17.59 7.99
CA PRO A 108 -3.18 -17.74 8.96
C PRO A 108 -2.69 -18.04 10.38
N LYS A 109 -1.56 -18.77 10.51
CA LYS A 109 -0.95 -19.07 11.81
C LYS A 109 -0.35 -17.83 12.46
N LEU A 110 0.23 -16.92 11.66
CA LEU A 110 0.74 -15.64 12.13
C LEU A 110 -0.41 -14.75 12.60
N LEU A 111 -1.48 -14.62 11.81
CA LEU A 111 -2.67 -13.83 12.18
C LEU A 111 -3.29 -14.32 13.49
N ARG A 112 -3.40 -15.63 13.68
CA ARG A 112 -3.89 -16.20 14.94
C ARG A 112 -3.02 -15.86 16.14
N GLU A 113 -1.68 -15.92 16.01
CA GLU A 113 -0.80 -15.49 17.11
C GLU A 113 -0.95 -13.99 17.37
N ILE A 114 -1.04 -13.15 16.33
CA ILE A 114 -1.27 -11.70 16.49
C ILE A 114 -2.57 -11.46 17.25
N LYS A 115 -3.70 -12.03 16.79
CA LYS A 115 -5.01 -11.87 17.44
C LYS A 115 -4.96 -12.28 18.91
N LYS A 116 -4.33 -13.41 19.22
CA LYS A 116 -4.13 -13.89 20.60
C LYS A 116 -3.37 -12.88 21.48
N PHE A 117 -2.34 -12.23 20.97
CA PHE A 117 -1.52 -11.30 21.77
C PHE A 117 -2.12 -9.89 21.88
N ILE A 118 -2.86 -9.42 20.86
CA ILE A 118 -3.51 -8.09 20.91
C ILE A 118 -4.82 -8.11 21.72
N GLY A 119 -5.37 -9.30 22.00
CA GLY A 119 -6.57 -9.51 22.81
C GLY A 119 -7.84 -9.18 22.04
N ASP A 120 -8.75 -8.44 22.69
CA ASP A 120 -10.05 -8.08 22.13
C ASP A 120 -9.98 -7.00 21.04
N ARG A 121 -8.79 -6.44 20.79
CA ARG A 121 -8.56 -5.44 19.74
C ARG A 121 -8.80 -6.02 18.35
N GLU A 122 -9.22 -5.16 17.44
CA GLU A 122 -9.49 -5.58 16.07
C GLU A 122 -8.19 -5.92 15.32
N LEU A 123 -8.26 -6.98 14.50
CA LEU A 123 -7.25 -7.37 13.53
C LEU A 123 -7.85 -7.30 12.12
N SER A 124 -7.24 -6.51 11.25
CA SER A 124 -7.58 -6.43 9.83
C SER A 124 -6.39 -6.80 8.95
N ILE A 125 -6.67 -7.07 7.67
CA ILE A 125 -5.65 -7.35 6.66
C ILE A 125 -5.92 -6.54 5.38
N ALA A 126 -4.85 -6.08 4.74
CA ALA A 126 -4.89 -5.61 3.36
C ALA A 126 -4.61 -6.76 2.41
N VAL A 127 -5.41 -6.88 1.33
CA VAL A 127 -5.37 -8.03 0.44
C VAL A 127 -5.41 -7.60 -1.04
N PRO A 128 -4.82 -8.40 -1.96
CA PRO A 128 -4.65 -8.04 -3.37
C PRO A 128 -5.95 -7.82 -4.14
N GLY A 129 -5.91 -6.91 -5.11
CA GLY A 129 -6.99 -6.70 -6.08
C GLY A 129 -7.04 -7.74 -7.19
N LEU A 130 -5.89 -8.20 -7.62
CA LEU A 130 -5.75 -9.06 -8.79
C LEU A 130 -5.69 -10.52 -8.36
N GLU A 131 -6.50 -11.37 -9.00
CA GLU A 131 -6.56 -12.81 -8.69
C GLU A 131 -5.19 -13.49 -8.78
N ARG A 132 -4.34 -13.07 -9.73
CA ARG A 132 -2.97 -13.59 -9.85
C ARG A 132 -2.14 -13.41 -8.57
N ASP A 133 -2.42 -12.40 -7.77
CA ASP A 133 -1.68 -12.06 -6.56
C ASP A 133 -2.28 -12.70 -5.30
N MET A 134 -3.44 -13.38 -5.41
CA MET A 134 -4.17 -14.02 -4.29
C MET A 134 -3.57 -15.37 -3.84
N VAL A 135 -2.25 -15.57 -3.94
CA VAL A 135 -1.59 -16.89 -3.77
C VAL A 135 -1.89 -17.56 -2.42
N ALA A 136 -1.95 -16.79 -1.32
CA ALA A 136 -2.28 -17.32 0.01
C ALA A 136 -3.77 -17.46 0.31
N TYR A 137 -4.65 -16.92 -0.55
CA TYR A 137 -6.09 -16.86 -0.32
C TYR A 137 -6.78 -18.00 -1.09
N THR A 138 -6.57 -19.23 -0.63
CA THR A 138 -7.23 -20.40 -1.20
C THR A 138 -8.50 -20.74 -0.43
N THR A 139 -9.38 -21.55 -1.00
CA THR A 139 -10.56 -22.09 -0.29
C THR A 139 -10.20 -22.89 0.96
N SER A 140 -8.96 -23.39 1.07
CA SER A 140 -8.50 -24.10 2.27
C SER A 140 -7.95 -23.17 3.36
N GLU A 141 -7.30 -22.06 2.98
CA GLU A 141 -6.67 -21.15 3.95
C GLU A 141 -7.58 -20.00 4.38
N VAL A 142 -8.48 -19.52 3.51
CA VAL A 142 -9.41 -18.42 3.81
C VAL A 142 -10.25 -18.65 5.07
N PRO A 143 -10.81 -19.85 5.34
CA PRO A 143 -11.50 -20.10 6.60
C PRO A 143 -10.62 -19.83 7.84
N HIS A 144 -9.35 -20.24 7.80
CA HIS A 144 -8.40 -20.02 8.90
C HIS A 144 -7.97 -18.55 9.04
N ILE A 145 -7.91 -17.80 7.93
CA ILE A 145 -7.69 -16.35 7.94
C ILE A 145 -8.90 -15.67 8.60
N ASN A 146 -10.11 -16.01 8.12
CA ASN A 146 -11.37 -15.44 8.58
C ASN A 146 -11.63 -15.65 10.07
N GLU A 147 -11.17 -16.76 10.66
CA GLU A 147 -11.25 -17.01 12.11
C GLU A 147 -10.49 -15.97 12.95
N SER A 148 -9.42 -15.38 12.41
CA SER A 148 -8.52 -14.49 13.18
C SER A 148 -8.78 -13.01 12.96
N VAL A 149 -9.39 -12.64 11.83
CA VAL A 149 -9.57 -11.25 11.39
C VAL A 149 -11.00 -10.79 11.60
N ASP A 150 -11.17 -9.56 12.08
CA ASP A 150 -12.47 -8.95 12.29
C ASP A 150 -13.03 -8.35 10.99
N PHE A 151 -12.15 -7.82 10.12
CA PHE A 151 -12.50 -7.25 8.81
C PHE A 151 -11.48 -7.63 7.71
N VAL A 152 -11.96 -7.90 6.49
CA VAL A 152 -11.26 -8.18 5.21
C VAL A 152 -12.12 -7.59 4.12
N ASN A 153 -11.68 -6.70 3.23
CA ASN A 153 -12.49 -5.51 2.95
C ASN A 153 -13.16 -5.42 1.50
N VAL A 154 -14.48 -5.65 1.28
CA VAL A 154 -15.40 -5.41 0.12
C VAL A 154 -16.98 -5.12 0.33
N ASP A 155 -17.66 -4.20 -0.39
CA ASP A 155 -19.14 -4.22 -0.66
C ASP A 155 -19.45 -4.56 -2.13
N SER A 156 -20.37 -5.51 -2.39
CA SER A 156 -21.46 -5.34 -3.38
C SER A 156 -22.35 -6.59 -3.47
N GLN A 157 -23.56 -6.51 -2.90
CA GLN A 157 -24.75 -7.18 -3.47
C GLN A 157 -26.05 -6.63 -2.87
N SER A 158 -26.57 -5.56 -3.47
CA SER A 158 -27.98 -5.38 -3.85
C SER A 158 -28.15 -3.98 -4.42
N TYR A 159 -28.67 -3.87 -5.65
CA TYR A 159 -29.33 -2.66 -6.12
C TYR A 159 -30.47 -2.31 -5.15
N HIS A 160 -30.20 -1.58 -4.05
CA HIS A 160 -31.14 -0.71 -3.30
C HIS A 160 -30.67 -0.14 -1.94
N ALA A 161 -29.41 -0.29 -1.52
CA ALA A 161 -28.96 0.24 -0.22
C ALA A 161 -27.82 1.26 -0.32
N ILE A 162 -27.99 2.27 -1.18
CA ILE A 162 -27.39 3.59 -0.92
C ILE A 162 -28.46 4.32 -0.12
N LEU A 163 -28.09 4.93 1.01
CA LEU A 163 -28.92 5.61 2.03
C LEU A 163 -29.12 4.79 3.31
N ASN A 164 -28.08 4.70 4.13
CA ASN A 164 -28.17 4.84 5.60
C ASN A 164 -26.76 4.86 6.18
N VAL A 165 -26.18 6.07 6.25
CA VAL A 165 -24.82 6.36 6.74
C VAL A 165 -24.80 6.57 8.26
N GLU A 166 -25.86 6.20 8.98
CA GLU A 166 -26.05 6.66 10.37
C GLU A 166 -25.56 5.69 11.48
N THR A 167 -25.09 4.48 11.16
CA THR A 167 -24.63 3.53 12.20
C THR A 167 -23.36 2.75 11.89
N MET A 168 -22.68 3.02 10.77
CA MET A 168 -21.31 2.52 10.59
C MET A 168 -20.37 3.47 11.29
N SER A 169 -19.72 3.00 12.36
CA SER A 169 -18.52 3.64 12.89
C SER A 169 -17.59 3.89 11.69
N LEU A 170 -17.38 5.15 11.35
CA LEU A 170 -16.60 5.60 10.20
C LEU A 170 -15.12 5.36 10.47
N THR A 171 -14.72 4.11 10.66
CA THR A 171 -13.33 3.74 10.52
C THR A 171 -13.03 3.80 9.02
N LEU A 172 -12.14 4.69 8.61
CA LEU A 172 -11.63 4.76 7.23
C LEU A 172 -10.87 3.46 6.92
N TYR A 173 -11.62 2.44 6.52
CA TYR A 173 -11.13 1.17 6.06
C TYR A 173 -11.00 1.26 4.53
N GLN A 174 -9.78 1.52 4.03
CA GLN A 174 -9.37 0.83 2.78
C GLN A 174 -9.28 -0.68 3.12
N LYS A 175 -9.35 -1.63 2.16
CA LYS A 175 -8.62 -2.95 2.18
C LYS A 175 -9.30 -4.15 1.47
N VAL A 176 -9.83 -3.97 0.28
CA VAL A 176 -9.30 -4.79 -0.80
C VAL A 176 -8.65 -3.77 -1.68
N MET A 177 -7.45 -4.08 -2.19
CA MET A 177 -6.85 -3.22 -3.19
C MET A 177 -7.60 -3.38 -4.50
N THR A 178 -8.87 -2.98 -4.55
CA THR A 178 -9.71 -2.84 -5.76
C THR A 178 -9.21 -1.73 -6.69
N TYR A 179 -8.01 -1.23 -6.40
CA TYR A 179 -7.18 -0.30 -7.13
C TYR A 179 -5.83 -0.96 -7.42
N ASP A 180 -4.99 -0.32 -8.23
CA ASP A 180 -3.78 -0.95 -8.76
C ASP A 180 -4.06 -2.19 -9.62
N LEU A 181 -5.27 -2.24 -10.19
CA LEU A 181 -5.68 -3.26 -11.17
C LEU A 181 -4.91 -3.13 -12.49
N MET A 182 -4.44 -1.92 -12.78
CA MET A 182 -3.32 -1.68 -13.70
C MET A 182 -2.07 -1.42 -12.88
N ASN A 183 -0.98 -2.09 -13.22
CA ASN A 183 0.33 -1.83 -12.64
C ASN A 183 1.45 -1.94 -13.69
N ARG A 184 2.70 -1.74 -13.25
CA ARG A 184 3.87 -1.73 -14.15
C ARG A 184 4.17 -3.06 -14.85
N ARG A 185 3.49 -4.14 -14.48
CA ARG A 185 3.57 -5.45 -15.19
C ARG A 185 2.74 -5.47 -16.47
N ASP A 186 1.85 -4.49 -16.68
CA ASP A 186 0.98 -4.44 -17.83
C ASP A 186 1.68 -3.83 -19.05
N HIS A 187 1.33 -4.32 -20.24
CA HIS A 187 1.87 -3.84 -21.53
C HIS A 187 0.86 -3.03 -22.35
N ARG A 188 -0.33 -2.82 -21.78
CA ARG A 188 -1.40 -2.02 -22.37
C ARG A 188 -2.12 -1.25 -21.27
N THR A 189 -2.57 -0.04 -21.59
CA THR A 189 -3.36 0.77 -20.67
C THR A 189 -4.65 0.06 -20.33
N THR A 190 -5.03 0.10 -19.05
CA THR A 190 -6.31 -0.35 -18.54
C THR A 190 -6.70 0.53 -17.35
N HIS A 191 -7.84 0.26 -16.75
CA HIS A 191 -8.30 1.01 -15.60
C HIS A 191 -7.47 0.66 -14.35
N HIS A 192 -6.87 1.67 -13.72
CA HIS A 192 -6.27 1.55 -12.39
C HIS A 192 -7.32 1.10 -11.35
N VAL A 193 -8.55 1.61 -11.47
CA VAL A 193 -9.76 1.17 -10.77
C VAL A 193 -10.87 1.05 -11.80
N SER A 194 -11.40 -0.15 -12.02
CA SER A 194 -12.64 -0.32 -12.79
C SER A 194 -13.74 -0.83 -11.87
N ILE A 195 -14.98 -0.41 -12.12
CA ILE A 195 -16.15 -0.91 -11.42
C ILE A 195 -16.26 -2.44 -11.59
N GLN A 196 -16.04 -2.94 -12.81
CA GLN A 196 -16.09 -4.37 -13.12
C GLN A 196 -14.95 -5.15 -12.46
N GLY A 197 -13.74 -4.61 -12.47
CA GLY A 197 -12.59 -5.23 -11.83
C GLY A 197 -12.77 -5.29 -10.32
N ALA A 198 -13.20 -4.20 -9.69
CA ALA A 198 -13.53 -4.17 -8.27
C ALA A 198 -14.57 -5.25 -7.93
N ALA A 199 -15.71 -5.27 -8.64
CA ALA A 199 -16.75 -6.29 -8.47
C ALA A 199 -16.23 -7.72 -8.66
N SER A 200 -15.34 -7.94 -9.64
CA SER A 200 -14.74 -9.27 -9.87
C SER A 200 -13.84 -9.70 -8.70
N THR A 201 -13.08 -8.77 -8.13
CA THR A 201 -12.27 -9.02 -6.94
C THR A 201 -13.14 -9.36 -5.73
N ILE A 202 -14.25 -8.65 -5.56
CA ILE A 202 -15.25 -8.88 -4.51
C ILE A 202 -15.77 -10.30 -4.57
N ASP A 203 -16.34 -10.65 -5.72
CA ASP A 203 -16.95 -11.95 -5.97
C ASP A 203 -15.92 -13.06 -5.79
N ARG A 204 -14.66 -12.78 -6.13
CA ARG A 204 -13.58 -13.73 -5.92
C ARG A 204 -13.36 -14.03 -4.45
N TYR A 205 -13.24 -13.03 -3.59
CA TYR A 205 -13.06 -13.26 -2.14
C TYR A 205 -14.27 -13.93 -1.49
N ILE A 206 -15.49 -13.61 -1.94
CA ILE A 206 -16.71 -14.30 -1.52
C ILE A 206 -16.64 -15.78 -1.92
N SER A 207 -16.28 -16.07 -3.17
CA SER A 207 -16.14 -17.45 -3.67
C SER A 207 -15.07 -18.27 -2.93
N LEU A 208 -14.07 -17.59 -2.36
CA LEU A 208 -13.01 -18.21 -1.57
C LEU A 208 -13.44 -18.47 -0.11
N GLY A 209 -14.56 -17.90 0.33
CA GLY A 209 -15.18 -18.19 1.63
C GLY A 209 -15.17 -17.04 2.64
N PHE A 210 -14.80 -15.81 2.25
CA PHE A 210 -14.96 -14.67 3.15
C PHE A 210 -16.44 -14.25 3.26
N PRO A 211 -16.93 -13.93 4.47
CA PRO A 211 -18.26 -13.39 4.64
C PRO A 211 -18.32 -11.94 4.14
N VAL A 212 -19.39 -11.61 3.41
CA VAL A 212 -19.67 -10.25 2.89
C VAL A 212 -19.64 -9.18 4.00
N SER A 213 -20.03 -9.52 5.22
CA SER A 213 -20.07 -8.56 6.33
C SER A 213 -18.69 -8.13 6.84
N LYS A 214 -17.63 -8.88 6.55
CA LYS A 214 -16.27 -8.49 6.94
C LYS A 214 -15.62 -7.58 5.91
N LEU A 215 -16.31 -7.39 4.80
CA LEU A 215 -15.83 -6.81 3.59
C LEU A 215 -16.18 -5.27 3.48
N VAL A 216 -15.17 -4.35 3.47
CA VAL A 216 -15.10 -2.95 2.93
C VAL A 216 -14.28 -2.63 1.62
N VAL A 217 -14.89 -2.19 0.51
CA VAL A 217 -14.16 -1.85 -0.75
C VAL A 217 -13.08 -0.75 -0.57
N GLY A 218 -11.93 -0.90 -1.24
CA GLY A 218 -10.88 0.13 -1.31
C GLY A 218 -11.14 1.19 -2.39
N ILE A 219 -11.06 2.47 -2.00
CA ILE A 219 -11.17 3.61 -2.92
C ILE A 219 -9.87 4.42 -2.88
N PRO A 220 -9.13 4.55 -4.00
CA PRO A 220 -7.90 5.33 -4.01
C PRO A 220 -8.21 6.82 -4.15
N PHE A 221 -7.56 7.64 -3.32
CA PHE A 221 -7.60 9.10 -3.43
C PHE A 221 -6.34 9.61 -4.15
N TYR A 222 -5.94 8.88 -5.18
CA TYR A 222 -4.82 9.18 -6.05
C TYR A 222 -5.11 8.62 -7.45
N ALA A 223 -4.44 9.16 -8.46
CA ALA A 223 -4.45 8.63 -9.81
C ALA A 223 -3.13 7.93 -10.12
N LYS A 224 -3.15 6.98 -11.07
CA LYS A 224 -1.94 6.43 -11.68
C LYS A 224 -1.77 6.98 -13.09
N TRP A 225 -0.52 7.14 -13.50
CA TRP A 225 -0.15 7.46 -14.87
C TRP A 225 0.80 6.40 -15.42
N PHE A 226 0.75 6.21 -16.74
CA PHE A 226 1.54 5.22 -17.46
C PHE A 226 1.94 5.79 -18.82
N THR A 227 3.22 5.71 -19.18
CA THR A 227 3.71 6.19 -20.47
C THR A 227 3.28 5.24 -21.58
N THR A 228 2.51 5.75 -22.53
CA THR A 228 2.13 5.03 -23.76
C THR A 228 3.32 4.91 -24.71
N LYS A 229 3.35 3.85 -25.53
CA LYS A 229 4.43 3.55 -26.47
C LYS A 229 4.70 4.71 -27.43
N LYS A 230 5.96 5.14 -27.52
CA LYS A 230 6.39 6.23 -28.40
C LYS A 230 6.03 5.94 -29.86
N GLY A 231 5.50 6.95 -30.55
CA GLY A 231 5.10 6.87 -31.96
C GLY A 231 3.80 6.09 -32.21
N HIS A 232 3.12 5.62 -31.16
CA HIS A 232 1.78 5.04 -31.28
C HIS A 232 0.71 6.10 -31.01
N THR A 233 -0.27 6.22 -31.90
CA THR A 233 -1.43 7.09 -31.67
C THR A 233 -2.55 6.26 -31.05
N CYS A 234 -2.85 6.49 -29.77
CA CYS A 234 -3.95 5.82 -29.08
C CYS A 234 -5.29 6.45 -29.50
N ALA A 235 -6.20 5.68 -30.09
CA ALA A 235 -7.57 6.14 -30.38
C ALA A 235 -8.49 6.10 -29.16
N GLN A 236 -8.16 5.28 -28.15
CA GLN A 236 -8.91 5.08 -26.92
C GLN A 236 -7.96 5.09 -25.73
N PRO A 237 -8.42 5.52 -24.53
CA PRO A 237 -7.58 5.59 -23.33
C PRO A 237 -7.21 4.20 -22.79
N VAL A 238 -8.05 3.18 -23.05
CA VAL A 238 -7.81 1.77 -22.68
C VAL A 238 -7.36 0.97 -23.89
N GLY A 239 -6.47 0.02 -23.66
CA GLY A 239 -5.91 -0.89 -24.66
C GLY A 239 -4.69 -0.34 -25.41
N CYS A 240 -4.23 0.88 -25.10
CA CYS A 240 -3.08 1.45 -25.78
C CYS A 240 -1.77 0.78 -25.31
N PRO A 241 -0.88 0.36 -26.23
CA PRO A 241 0.42 -0.18 -25.84
C PRO A 241 1.19 0.78 -24.95
N THR A 242 1.80 0.27 -23.88
CA THR A 242 2.68 1.05 -23.01
C THR A 242 4.14 0.95 -23.45
N GLU A 243 4.96 1.87 -22.97
CA GLU A 243 6.39 1.62 -22.86
C GLU A 243 6.67 0.43 -21.93
N LEU A 244 7.92 -0.04 -21.89
CA LEU A 244 8.36 -0.95 -20.84
C LEU A 244 8.35 -0.20 -19.49
N LEU A 245 7.47 -0.60 -18.56
CA LEU A 245 7.21 0.12 -17.31
C LEU A 245 8.02 -0.43 -16.13
N GLU A 246 8.37 -1.71 -16.16
CA GLU A 246 9.27 -2.36 -15.20
C GLU A 246 10.48 -2.96 -15.92
N ASP A 247 11.61 -3.00 -15.25
CA ASP A 247 12.80 -3.70 -15.76
C ASP A 247 12.54 -5.21 -15.86
N LEU A 248 13.02 -5.85 -16.93
CA LEU A 248 12.73 -7.27 -17.18
C LEU A 248 13.63 -8.21 -16.36
N GLU A 249 14.81 -7.77 -15.95
CA GLU A 249 15.76 -8.56 -15.16
C GLU A 249 15.39 -8.52 -13.68
N ASP A 250 15.13 -7.31 -13.15
CA ASP A 250 14.92 -7.11 -11.72
C ASP A 250 13.57 -6.48 -11.33
N GLY A 251 12.70 -6.17 -12.29
CA GLY A 251 11.36 -5.67 -11.97
C GLY A 251 11.37 -4.31 -11.26
N SER A 252 12.49 -3.60 -11.26
CA SER A 252 12.60 -2.23 -10.78
C SER A 252 11.75 -1.28 -11.64
N ASP A 253 11.42 -0.14 -11.07
CA ASP A 253 10.63 0.88 -11.77
C ASP A 253 11.50 1.58 -12.83
N THR A 254 11.02 1.64 -14.07
CA THR A 254 11.72 2.34 -15.16
C THR A 254 11.50 3.86 -15.14
N GLY A 255 10.68 4.36 -14.21
CA GLY A 255 10.27 5.76 -14.14
C GLY A 255 9.24 6.16 -15.20
N LYS A 256 8.60 5.19 -15.86
CA LYS A 256 7.59 5.40 -16.91
C LYS A 256 6.15 5.15 -16.44
N SER A 257 5.97 4.97 -15.14
CA SER A 257 4.67 4.94 -14.48
C SER A 257 4.79 5.55 -13.10
N GLY A 258 3.67 5.94 -12.51
CA GLY A 258 3.67 6.46 -11.15
C GLY A 258 2.29 6.81 -10.63
N SER A 259 2.25 7.36 -9.43
CA SER A 259 1.04 7.82 -8.74
C SER A 259 1.07 9.34 -8.57
N VAL A 260 -0.09 9.98 -8.57
CA VAL A 260 -0.26 11.40 -8.22
C VAL A 260 -1.45 11.56 -7.28
N THR A 261 -1.26 12.28 -6.17
CA THR A 261 -2.31 12.62 -5.21
C THR A 261 -2.99 13.93 -5.62
N PHE A 262 -4.24 14.14 -5.20
CA PHE A 262 -5.02 15.34 -5.50
C PHE A 262 -4.71 16.56 -4.61
N GLU A 263 -3.56 16.56 -3.95
CA GLU A 263 -3.15 17.62 -3.04
C GLU A 263 -2.78 18.89 -3.83
N ALA A 264 -3.06 20.07 -3.28
CA ALA A 264 -2.73 21.33 -3.95
C ALA A 264 -1.25 21.42 -4.32
N ALA A 265 -0.36 20.82 -3.52
CA ALA A 265 1.07 20.74 -3.83
C ALA A 265 1.36 19.95 -5.12
N SER A 266 0.59 18.91 -5.44
CA SER A 266 0.76 18.12 -6.67
C SER A 266 0.38 18.90 -7.94
N PHE A 267 -0.38 20.00 -7.81
CA PHE A 267 -0.89 20.82 -8.93
C PHE A 267 -0.49 22.30 -8.84
N ALA A 268 0.30 22.69 -7.84
CA ALA A 268 0.70 24.07 -7.67
C ALA A 268 1.55 24.50 -8.87
N ALA A 269 1.08 25.51 -9.60
CA ALA A 269 1.92 26.15 -10.60
C ALA A 269 3.16 26.72 -9.89
N PRO A 270 4.36 26.54 -10.46
CA PRO A 270 5.55 27.17 -9.92
C PRO A 270 5.35 28.70 -9.87
N PRO A 271 5.87 29.38 -8.83
CA PRO A 271 5.94 30.84 -8.82
C PRO A 271 6.53 31.38 -10.11
N ALA A 272 5.97 32.48 -10.64
CA ALA A 272 6.39 33.07 -11.91
C ALA A 272 7.88 33.48 -11.96
N LYS A 273 8.52 33.62 -10.79
CA LYS A 273 9.97 33.84 -10.65
C LYS A 273 10.53 32.87 -9.61
N LEU A 274 11.39 31.99 -10.06
CA LEU A 274 12.15 31.08 -9.22
C LEU A 274 13.60 31.56 -9.09
N SER A 275 14.12 31.55 -7.87
CA SER A 275 15.52 31.88 -7.56
C SER A 275 16.34 30.59 -7.42
N THR A 276 17.61 30.62 -7.79
CA THR A 276 18.51 29.48 -7.52
C THR A 276 18.64 29.29 -6.01
N THR A 277 18.54 28.04 -5.56
CA THR A 277 18.52 27.69 -4.15
C THR A 277 19.84 28.02 -3.43
N PRO A 278 19.79 28.60 -2.22
CA PRO A 278 20.99 28.85 -1.41
C PRO A 278 21.41 27.65 -0.55
N ASN A 279 20.54 26.66 -0.38
CA ASN A 279 20.71 25.55 0.57
C ASN A 279 20.35 24.19 -0.02
N ASN A 280 20.38 24.07 -1.35
CA ASN A 280 20.02 22.86 -2.11
C ASN A 280 18.57 22.38 -1.96
N THR A 281 17.67 23.19 -1.37
CA THR A 281 16.22 22.89 -1.37
C THR A 281 15.56 23.37 -2.66
N CYS A 282 14.54 22.67 -3.14
CA CYS A 282 13.81 23.04 -4.34
C CYS A 282 12.39 22.50 -4.31
N GLY A 283 11.57 22.92 -5.27
CA GLY A 283 10.28 22.28 -5.52
C GLY A 283 9.09 23.07 -4.99
N VAL A 284 7.92 22.44 -5.11
CA VAL A 284 6.63 23.01 -4.73
C VAL A 284 6.63 23.46 -3.26
N GLY A 285 6.00 24.61 -3.00
CA GLY A 285 5.99 25.25 -1.68
C GLY A 285 7.21 26.13 -1.41
N THR A 286 8.17 26.18 -2.33
CA THR A 286 9.33 27.07 -2.28
C THR A 286 9.35 28.05 -3.45
N ILE A 287 10.16 29.09 -3.33
CA ILE A 287 10.55 29.98 -4.45
C ILE A 287 11.88 29.55 -5.10
N PHE A 288 12.39 28.37 -4.73
CA PHE A 288 13.75 27.94 -5.04
C PHE A 288 13.79 26.83 -6.08
N LYS A 289 14.68 26.97 -7.07
CA LYS A 289 15.02 25.96 -8.06
C LYS A 289 16.48 25.55 -7.95
N CYS A 290 16.81 24.39 -8.50
CA CYS A 290 18.19 23.92 -8.64
C CYS A 290 18.95 24.73 -9.70
N SER A 291 20.28 24.61 -9.67
CA SER A 291 21.14 25.11 -10.74
C SER A 291 20.84 24.41 -12.06
N GLU A 292 21.24 25.00 -13.19
CA GLU A 292 20.86 24.53 -14.55
C GLU A 292 21.24 23.07 -14.83
N ASP A 293 22.30 22.57 -14.19
CA ASP A 293 22.79 21.20 -14.35
C ASP A 293 22.30 20.23 -13.27
N SER A 294 21.39 20.68 -12.39
CA SER A 294 20.88 19.89 -11.29
C SER A 294 19.36 19.69 -11.37
N CYS A 295 18.96 18.50 -10.96
CA CYS A 295 17.61 18.02 -10.92
C CYS A 295 16.98 18.33 -9.57
N CYS A 296 15.71 18.71 -9.57
CA CYS A 296 14.95 18.84 -8.33
C CYS A 296 14.22 17.53 -8.05
N GLY A 297 14.69 16.75 -7.09
CA GLY A 297 14.08 15.47 -6.74
C GLY A 297 12.68 15.64 -6.12
N GLY A 298 11.88 14.58 -6.16
CA GLY A 298 10.54 14.58 -5.55
C GLY A 298 10.55 14.82 -4.03
N SER A 299 11.70 14.61 -3.37
CA SER A 299 11.93 14.91 -1.95
C SER A 299 12.19 16.39 -1.65
N GLY A 300 12.24 17.26 -2.67
CA GLY A 300 12.48 18.70 -2.51
C GLY A 300 13.95 19.09 -2.36
N TRP A 301 14.86 18.25 -2.88
CA TRP A 301 16.31 18.49 -2.82
C TRP A 301 16.95 18.45 -4.21
N CYS A 302 17.97 19.29 -4.40
CA CYS A 302 18.76 19.32 -5.61
C CYS A 302 19.80 18.21 -5.63
N GLY A 303 19.93 17.54 -6.77
CA GLY A 303 20.97 16.56 -7.02
C GLY A 303 21.15 16.25 -8.50
N SER A 304 22.06 15.35 -8.84
CA SER A 304 22.36 14.96 -10.23
C SER A 304 22.28 13.44 -10.44
N THR A 305 21.89 12.68 -9.41
CA THR A 305 21.77 11.22 -9.52
C THR A 305 20.45 10.83 -10.20
N PRO A 306 20.34 9.60 -10.75
CA PRO A 306 19.08 9.09 -11.28
C PRO A 306 17.90 9.20 -10.29
N ALA A 307 18.16 9.08 -8.99
CA ALA A 307 17.14 9.26 -7.94
C ALA A 307 16.58 10.69 -7.86
N HIS A 308 17.37 11.70 -8.22
CA HIS A 308 16.92 13.10 -8.28
C HIS A 308 16.34 13.47 -9.63
N CYS A 309 16.89 12.91 -10.71
CA CYS A 309 16.58 13.29 -12.09
C CYS A 309 15.48 12.46 -12.75
N GLY A 310 15.16 11.29 -12.19
CA GLY A 310 14.18 10.35 -12.73
C GLY A 310 12.77 10.58 -12.20
N SER A 311 12.11 9.51 -11.78
CA SER A 311 10.71 9.56 -11.32
C SER A 311 10.53 10.51 -10.13
N GLY A 312 9.53 11.37 -10.21
CA GLY A 312 9.25 12.39 -9.20
C GLY A 312 10.09 13.68 -9.33
N CYS A 313 10.97 13.78 -10.33
CA CYS A 313 11.69 15.02 -10.59
C CYS A 313 10.72 16.16 -10.95
N GLN A 314 10.91 17.32 -10.32
CA GLN A 314 10.05 18.49 -10.46
C GLN A 314 10.59 19.41 -11.57
N PHE A 315 10.13 19.21 -12.81
CA PHE A 315 10.65 19.88 -14.02
C PHE A 315 10.63 21.41 -13.99
N SER A 316 9.72 22.00 -13.19
CA SER A 316 9.66 23.45 -13.03
C SER A 316 10.80 24.00 -12.15
N TYR A 317 11.43 23.13 -11.37
CA TYR A 317 12.40 23.48 -10.32
C TYR A 317 13.78 22.89 -10.57
N GLY A 318 14.00 22.15 -11.66
CA GLY A 318 15.30 21.59 -12.04
C GLY A 318 15.21 20.83 -13.36
N LYS A 319 16.35 20.33 -13.84
CA LYS A 319 16.43 19.53 -15.06
C LYS A 319 15.97 18.11 -14.78
N CYS A 320 15.00 17.58 -15.51
CA CYS A 320 14.55 16.19 -15.37
C CYS A 320 14.89 15.38 -16.63
N ASN A 321 15.16 14.09 -16.45
CA ASN A 321 15.53 13.16 -17.53
C ASN A 321 14.30 12.50 -18.17
#